data_AF-A0A940LF45-F1
#
_entry.id   AF-A0A940LF45-F1
#
_cell.length_a   1.000
_cell.length_b   1.000
_cell.length_c   1.000
_cell.angle_alpha   90.00
_cell.angle_beta   90.00
_cell.angle_gamma   90.00
#
_symmetry.space_group_name_H-M   'P 1'
#
loop_
_entity.id
_entity.type
_entity.pdbx_description
1 polymer ?
#
loop_
_entity_poly.entity_id
_entity_poly.type
_entity_poly.pdbx_seq_one_letter_code
_entity_poly.pdbx_strand_id
1 'polypeptide(L)'
;MKRKIRYYRLVWMKYDLPAGLSVFLVALPLCLGIALASGAPLYSGILSGVIGGIVVSLISGSQLAVSGPAAGLLTVVAASIVSLGDFRVFYWPL
;
A
#
# COMPACT_ATOMS: atom_id res chain seq x y z
N MET A 1 24.88 -20.45 19.33
CA MET A 1 23.50 -20.09 18.93
C MET A 1 23.38 -19.05 17.79
N LYS A 2 24.40 -18.20 17.49
CA LYS A 2 24.32 -17.16 16.44
C LYS A 2 24.36 -17.65 14.97
N ARG A 3 24.82 -18.88 14.70
CA ARG A 3 24.97 -19.39 13.31
C ARG A 3 23.65 -19.80 12.64
N LYS A 4 22.65 -20.34 13.37
CA LYS A 4 21.34 -20.72 12.79
C LYS A 4 20.54 -19.53 12.24
N ILE A 5 20.58 -18.40 12.94
CA ILE A 5 19.85 -17.17 12.57
C ILE A 5 20.36 -16.55 11.25
N ARG A 6 21.66 -16.67 10.97
CA ARG A 6 22.25 -16.18 9.71
C ARG A 6 21.89 -17.08 8.52
N TYR A 7 21.74 -18.38 8.78
CA TYR A 7 21.34 -19.37 7.78
C TYR A 7 19.88 -19.18 7.33
N TYR A 8 18.94 -18.95 8.27
CA TYR A 8 17.56 -18.61 7.91
C TYR A 8 17.52 -17.29 7.11
N ARG A 9 18.15 -16.21 7.56
CA ARG A 9 18.11 -14.92 6.83
C ARG A 9 18.61 -14.99 5.37
N LEU A 10 19.67 -15.75 5.10
CA LEU A 10 20.24 -15.92 3.75
C LEU A 10 19.39 -16.81 2.83
N VAL A 11 18.72 -17.81 3.39
CA VAL A 11 17.79 -18.67 2.64
C VAL A 11 16.54 -17.86 2.26
N TRP A 12 16.00 -17.07 3.19
CA TRP A 12 14.74 -16.34 2.99
C TRP A 12 14.91 -15.17 2.02
N MET A 13 16.04 -14.46 2.04
CA MET A 13 16.34 -13.40 1.05
C MET A 13 16.22 -13.84 -0.41
N LYS A 14 16.54 -15.11 -0.73
CA LYS A 14 16.46 -15.62 -2.11
C LYS A 14 15.02 -15.85 -2.58
N TYR A 15 14.09 -16.07 -1.66
CA TYR A 15 12.67 -16.30 -1.96
C TYR A 15 11.83 -15.03 -1.75
N ASP A 16 12.16 -14.22 -0.75
CA ASP A 16 11.44 -12.98 -0.42
C ASP A 16 11.66 -11.88 -1.46
N LEU A 17 12.84 -11.80 -2.09
CA LEU A 17 13.09 -10.81 -3.15
C LEU A 17 12.18 -11.00 -4.37
N PRO A 18 12.15 -12.19 -5.02
CA PRO A 18 11.27 -12.40 -6.16
C PRO A 18 9.79 -12.39 -5.76
N ALA A 19 9.43 -12.86 -4.56
CA ALA A 19 8.06 -12.80 -4.05
C ALA A 19 7.60 -11.34 -3.78
N GLY A 20 8.45 -10.51 -3.18
CA GLY A 20 8.14 -9.10 -2.95
C GLY A 20 8.01 -8.31 -4.26
N LEU A 21 8.86 -8.61 -5.25
CA LEU A 21 8.78 -7.99 -6.58
C LEU A 21 7.47 -8.34 -7.30
N SER A 22 7.06 -9.62 -7.27
CA SER A 22 5.81 -10.04 -7.92
C SER A 22 4.59 -9.40 -7.26
N VAL A 23 4.56 -9.33 -5.93
CA VAL A 23 3.49 -8.64 -5.19
C VAL A 23 3.47 -7.14 -5.49
N PHE A 24 4.63 -6.49 -5.56
CA PHE A 24 4.73 -5.06 -5.91
C PHE A 24 4.15 -4.77 -7.30
N LEU A 25 4.48 -5.62 -8.29
CA LEU A 25 3.96 -5.48 -9.66
C LEU A 25 2.44 -5.67 -9.75
N VAL A 26 1.84 -6.46 -8.86
CA VAL A 26 0.38 -6.61 -8.76
C VAL A 26 -0.26 -5.49 -7.94
N ALA A 27 0.41 -4.99 -6.90
CA ALA A 27 -0.09 -3.93 -6.03
C ALA A 27 -0.09 -2.55 -6.71
N LEU A 28 0.90 -2.25 -7.56
CA LEU A 28 0.96 -1.00 -8.32
C LEU A 28 -0.30 -0.71 -9.15
N PRO A 29 -0.76 -1.60 -10.06
CA PRO A 29 -1.97 -1.36 -10.84
C PRO A 29 -3.22 -1.30 -9.95
N LEU A 30 -3.25 -2.06 -8.84
CA LEU A 30 -4.36 -1.99 -7.88
C LEU A 30 -4.47 -0.60 -7.24
N CYS A 31 -3.36 -0.03 -6.77
CA CYS A 31 -3.33 1.30 -6.15
C CYS A 31 -3.74 2.40 -7.14
N LEU A 32 -3.27 2.30 -8.40
CA LEU A 32 -3.62 3.23 -9.47
C LEU A 32 -5.10 3.11 -9.86
N GLY A 33 -5.62 1.88 -9.95
CA GLY A 33 -7.03 1.60 -10.25
C GLY A 33 -7.97 2.14 -9.18
N ILE A 34 -7.61 1.99 -7.90
CA ILE A 34 -8.36 2.56 -6.78
C ILE A 34 -8.36 4.09 -6.88
N ALA A 35 -7.21 4.74 -7.08
CA ALA A 35 -7.17 6.21 -7.19
C ALA A 35 -8.01 6.74 -8.37
N LEU A 36 -7.92 6.11 -9.53
CA LEU A 36 -8.74 6.45 -10.71
C LEU A 36 -10.23 6.28 -10.43
N ALA A 37 -10.62 5.18 -9.79
CA ALA A 37 -12.02 4.89 -9.52
C ALA A 37 -12.64 5.85 -8.48
N SER A 38 -11.85 6.43 -7.58
CA SER A 38 -12.34 7.43 -6.63
C SER A 38 -12.27 8.86 -7.14
N GLY A 39 -11.79 9.09 -8.38
CA GLY A 39 -11.64 10.43 -8.94
C GLY A 39 -10.49 11.23 -8.31
N ALA A 40 -9.58 10.56 -7.60
CA ALA A 40 -8.40 11.14 -6.99
C ALA A 40 -7.20 11.11 -7.96
N PRO A 41 -6.23 12.03 -7.83
CA PRO A 41 -4.99 11.97 -8.62
C PRO A 41 -4.24 10.66 -8.35
N LEU A 42 -3.68 10.06 -9.40
CA LEU A 42 -2.95 8.78 -9.35
C LEU A 42 -1.84 8.73 -8.28
N TYR A 43 -1.20 9.87 -8.01
CA TYR A 43 -0.16 10.01 -7.00
C TYR A 43 -0.66 9.69 -5.57
N SER A 44 -1.92 9.99 -5.24
CA SER A 44 -2.46 9.72 -3.90
C SER A 44 -2.57 8.22 -3.62
N GLY A 45 -2.91 7.42 -4.65
CA GLY A 45 -2.97 5.96 -4.54
C GLY A 45 -1.60 5.33 -4.30
N ILE A 46 -0.58 5.77 -5.02
CA ILE A 46 0.80 5.31 -4.81
C ILE A 46 1.28 5.69 -3.41
N LEU A 47 1.09 6.96 -3.00
CA LEU A 47 1.47 7.41 -1.67
C LEU A 47 0.79 6.60 -0.56
N SER A 48 -0.52 6.39 -0.67
CA SER A 48 -1.27 5.60 0.31
C SER A 48 -0.74 4.16 0.38
N GLY A 49 -0.36 3.57 -0.74
CA GLY A 49 0.27 2.25 -0.78
C GLY A 49 1.64 2.23 -0.11
N VAL A 50 2.49 3.21 -0.39
CA VAL A 50 3.84 3.30 0.22
C VAL A 50 3.76 3.55 1.73
N ILE A 51 2.94 4.51 2.16
CA ILE A 51 2.78 4.87 3.57
C ILE A 51 2.12 3.71 4.33
N GLY A 52 1.03 3.15 3.79
CA GLY A 52 0.36 1.98 4.37
C GLY A 52 1.28 0.76 4.43
N GLY A 53 2.08 0.54 3.39
CA GLY A 53 3.18 -0.43 3.35
C GLY A 53 4.12 -0.26 4.54
N ILE A 54 4.82 0.86 4.60
CA ILE A 54 5.87 1.11 5.61
C ILE A 54 5.29 1.08 7.04
N VAL A 55 4.20 1.81 7.28
CA VAL A 55 3.65 1.97 8.64
C VAL A 55 3.08 0.64 9.16
N VAL A 56 2.31 -0.08 8.35
CA VAL A 56 1.71 -1.35 8.79
C VAL A 56 2.76 -2.44 8.88
N SER A 57 3.76 -2.48 8.00
CA SER A 57 4.86 -3.45 8.11
C SER A 57 5.66 -3.30 9.41
N LEU A 58 5.78 -2.09 9.94
CA LEU A 58 6.46 -1.84 11.22
C LEU A 58 5.63 -2.28 12.44
N ILE A 59 4.30 -2.24 12.36
CA ILE A 59 3.39 -2.48 13.50
C ILE A 59 2.80 -3.90 13.52
N SER A 60 2.55 -4.49 12.34
CA SER A 60 1.70 -5.69 12.18
C SER A 60 2.31 -6.99 12.73
N GLY A 61 3.63 -7.13 12.76
CA GLY A 61 4.30 -8.35 13.24
C GLY A 61 4.12 -9.60 12.35
N SER A 62 3.39 -9.49 11.23
CA SER A 62 3.15 -10.58 10.27
C SER A 62 4.27 -10.66 9.21
N GLN A 63 4.77 -11.89 8.95
CA GLN A 63 5.82 -12.14 7.97
C GLN A 63 5.35 -12.10 6.50
N LEU A 64 4.04 -12.21 6.24
CA LEU A 64 3.49 -12.33 4.89
C LEU A 64 2.42 -11.26 4.56
N ALA A 65 2.12 -10.37 5.51
CA ALA A 65 1.09 -9.36 5.30
C ALA A 65 1.56 -8.26 4.34
N VAL A 66 0.68 -7.90 3.41
CA VAL A 66 0.86 -6.81 2.46
C VAL A 66 -0.22 -5.78 2.74
N SER A 67 0.17 -4.54 2.96
CA SER A 67 -0.75 -3.43 3.24
C SER A 67 -0.82 -2.46 2.06
N GLY A 68 -1.99 -1.90 1.85
CA GLY A 68 -2.27 -0.96 0.76
C GLY A 68 -3.66 -0.32 0.89
N PRO A 69 -4.08 0.50 -0.10
CA PRO A 69 -5.38 1.15 -0.08
C PRO A 69 -6.49 0.10 -0.14
N ALA A 70 -7.39 0.10 0.84
CA ALA A 70 -8.49 -0.87 0.86
C ALA A 70 -9.54 -0.52 -0.19
N ALA A 71 -9.95 -1.51 -0.99
CA ALA A 71 -11.01 -1.33 -1.99
C ALA A 71 -12.34 -0.84 -1.37
N GLY A 72 -12.61 -1.17 -0.09
CA GLY A 72 -13.79 -0.66 0.62
C GLY A 72 -13.72 0.82 1.01
N LEU A 73 -12.51 1.40 1.13
CA LEU A 73 -12.35 2.84 1.40
C LEU A 73 -12.53 3.68 0.14
N LEU A 74 -12.47 3.07 -1.05
CA LEU A 74 -12.69 3.71 -2.34
C LEU A 74 -14.02 4.48 -2.36
N THR A 75 -15.11 3.81 -1.97
CA THR A 75 -16.47 4.36 -2.04
C THR A 75 -16.63 5.51 -1.06
N VAL A 76 -16.00 5.42 0.11
CA VAL A 76 -15.98 6.50 1.10
C VAL A 76 -15.25 7.71 0.54
N VAL A 77 -14.05 7.52 -0.01
CA VAL A 77 -13.25 8.61 -0.60
C VAL A 77 -13.98 9.25 -1.78
N ALA A 78 -14.54 8.45 -2.67
CA ALA A 78 -15.33 8.92 -3.81
C ALA A 78 -16.55 9.75 -3.35
N ALA A 79 -17.31 9.25 -2.36
CA ALA A 79 -18.45 9.97 -1.80
C ALA A 79 -18.03 11.28 -1.13
N SER A 80 -16.90 11.31 -0.41
CA SER A 80 -16.38 12.54 0.18
C SER A 80 -15.89 13.55 -0.88
N ILE A 81 -15.26 13.11 -1.98
CA ILE A 81 -14.85 14.02 -3.06
C ILE A 81 -16.09 14.65 -3.71
N VAL A 82 -17.14 13.87 -3.97
CA VAL A 82 -18.41 14.38 -4.50
C VAL A 82 -19.07 15.36 -3.52
N SER A 83 -19.05 15.06 -2.23
CA SER A 83 -19.66 15.91 -1.21
C SER A 83 -18.88 17.21 -0.95
N LEU A 84 -17.56 17.22 -1.10
CA LEU A 84 -16.70 18.39 -0.89
C LEU A 84 -16.51 19.22 -2.18
N GLY A 85 -16.86 18.69 -3.35
CA GLY A 85 -16.79 19.39 -4.63
C GLY A 85 -15.38 19.54 -5.23
N ASP A 86 -14.31 19.45 -4.42
CA ASP A 86 -12.93 19.51 -4.88
C ASP A 86 -12.00 18.58 -4.07
N PHE A 87 -11.14 17.83 -4.77
CA PHE A 87 -10.17 16.91 -4.16
C PHE A 87 -9.15 17.62 -3.25
N ARG A 88 -8.78 18.87 -3.56
CA ARG A 88 -7.81 19.64 -2.77
C ARG A 88 -8.32 19.86 -1.36
N VAL A 89 -9.61 20.12 -1.20
CA VAL A 89 -10.25 20.32 0.12
C VAL A 89 -10.20 19.03 0.95
N PHE A 90 -10.27 17.85 0.32
CA PHE A 90 -10.12 16.57 0.99
C PHE A 90 -8.67 16.28 1.42
N TYR A 91 -7.68 16.56 0.56
CA TYR A 91 -6.27 16.25 0.84
C TYR A 91 -5.62 17.26 1.79
N TRP A 92 -5.94 18.53 1.65
CA TRP A 92 -5.43 19.63 2.47
C TRP A 92 -6.44 20.81 2.43
N PRO A 93 -7.31 20.96 3.45
CA PRO A 93 -8.44 21.92 3.44
C PRO A 93 -8.05 23.41 3.62
N LEU A 94 -6.86 23.82 3.21
CA LEU A 94 -6.38 25.21 3.28
C LEU A 94 -6.36 25.88 1.90
#